data_AF-A0A182ANE6-F1
#
_entry.id   AF-A0A182ANE6-F1
#
_cell.length_a   1.000
_cell.length_b   1.000
_cell.length_c   1.000
_cell.angle_alpha   90.00
_cell.angle_beta   90.00
_cell.angle_gamma   90.00
#
_symmetry.space_group_name_H-M   'P 1'
#
loop_
_entity.id
_entity.type
_entity.pdbx_description
1 polymer ?
#
loop_
_entity_poly.entity_id
_entity_poly.type
_entity_poly.pdbx_seq_one_letter_code
_entity_poly.pdbx_strand_id
1 'polypeptide(L)'
;MSEIGSSMPPPAPDTAAANAARTIALQMLEERGRGAVLVGVARVDAALEHLLQAVMAPAANRGDGLFLPDRPLGSLGAKVALARRLGLIDAPVERALSALRKLRNAFAHSAESASLADPAHSARLAEIYAEARTNPLWAPLETVLAAQPPSAHGPLEPALRDYILLITILVAFLEATAQQLQPFQPPVVMGFSGVLRKEPAGNGPRSHG
;
A
#
# COMPACT_ATOMS: atom_id res chain seq x y z
N MET A 1 -7.97 -8.85 44.50
CA MET A 1 -8.80 -9.13 43.32
C MET A 1 -8.43 -8.09 42.28
N SER A 2 -7.55 -8.47 41.35
CA SER A 2 -7.03 -7.56 40.32
C SER A 2 -8.00 -7.47 39.15
N GLU A 3 -8.31 -6.25 38.74
CA GLU A 3 -9.10 -5.94 37.55
C GLU A 3 -8.33 -6.39 36.30
N ILE A 4 -9.04 -7.15 35.47
CA ILE A 4 -8.56 -7.66 34.19
C ILE A 4 -8.67 -6.51 33.21
N GLY A 5 -7.53 -6.06 32.68
CA GLY A 5 -7.46 -5.03 31.64
C GLY A 5 -8.30 -5.44 30.43
N SER A 6 -9.39 -4.70 30.19
CA SER A 6 -10.15 -4.78 28.96
C SER A 6 -9.24 -4.39 27.80
N SER A 7 -8.83 -5.40 27.04
CA SER A 7 -8.23 -5.23 25.71
C SER A 7 -9.20 -4.42 24.85
N MET A 8 -8.85 -3.16 24.60
CA MET A 8 -9.58 -2.30 23.67
C MET A 8 -9.64 -3.01 22.31
N PRO A 9 -10.82 -3.19 21.70
CA PRO A 9 -10.91 -3.78 20.36
C PRO A 9 -10.13 -2.90 19.37
N PRO A 10 -9.49 -3.50 18.35
CA PRO A 10 -8.81 -2.73 17.31
C PRO A 10 -9.80 -1.71 16.72
N PRO A 11 -9.36 -0.46 16.44
CA PRO A 11 -10.23 0.53 15.84
C PRO A 11 -10.83 -0.07 14.56
N ALA A 12 -12.15 0.05 14.42
CA ALA A 12 -12.83 -0.37 13.20
C ALA A 12 -12.11 0.26 12.01
N PRO A 13 -11.86 -0.50 10.91
CA PRO A 13 -11.18 0.05 9.76
C PRO A 13 -11.90 1.32 9.31
N ASP A 14 -11.13 2.40 9.11
CA ASP A 14 -11.63 3.67 8.62
C ASP A 14 -12.63 3.42 7.48
N THR A 15 -13.86 3.95 7.61
CA THR A 15 -14.93 3.72 6.64
C THR A 15 -14.52 4.16 5.24
N ALA A 16 -13.63 5.15 5.14
CA ALA A 16 -13.00 5.56 3.89
C ALA A 16 -12.12 4.46 3.30
N ALA A 17 -11.26 3.83 4.11
CA ALA A 17 -10.40 2.73 3.68
C ALA A 17 -11.22 1.51 3.24
N ALA A 18 -12.31 1.18 3.94
CA ALA A 18 -13.21 0.09 3.56
C ALA A 18 -13.90 0.35 2.21
N ASN A 19 -14.38 1.57 1.96
CA ASN A 19 -15.00 1.93 0.69
C ASN A 19 -14.00 1.94 -0.47
N ALA A 20 -12.80 2.50 -0.25
CA ALA A 20 -11.72 2.48 -1.24
C ALA A 20 -11.33 1.04 -1.59
N ALA A 21 -11.16 0.19 -0.57
CA ALA A 21 -10.84 -1.22 -0.74
C ALA A 21 -11.90 -1.94 -1.60
N ARG A 22 -13.19 -1.71 -1.34
CA ARG A 22 -14.26 -2.28 -2.14
C ARG A 22 -14.14 -1.91 -3.62
N THR A 23 -13.93 -0.63 -3.92
CA THR A 23 -13.77 -0.14 -5.30
C THR A 23 -12.58 -0.78 -6.00
N ILE A 24 -11.42 -0.85 -5.33
CA ILE A 24 -10.20 -1.45 -5.88
C ILE A 24 -10.42 -2.94 -6.16
N ALA A 25 -11.04 -3.66 -5.23
CA ALA A 25 -11.32 -5.09 -5.39
C ALA A 25 -12.18 -5.39 -6.62
N LEU A 26 -13.21 -4.57 -6.87
CA LEU A 26 -14.07 -4.70 -8.04
C LEU A 26 -13.34 -4.38 -9.34
N GLN A 27 -12.51 -3.34 -9.37
CA GLN A 27 -11.69 -3.03 -10.55
C GLN A 27 -10.69 -4.14 -10.87
N MET A 28 -10.12 -4.77 -9.83
CA MET A 28 -9.20 -5.89 -10.00
C MET A 28 -9.87 -7.16 -10.55
N LEU A 29 -11.19 -7.31 -10.41
CA LEU A 29 -11.92 -8.44 -10.98
C LEU A 29 -12.04 -8.39 -12.51
N GLU A 30 -11.88 -7.21 -13.11
CA GLU A 30 -11.86 -7.05 -14.57
C GLU A 30 -10.58 -7.65 -15.18
N GLU A 31 -9.54 -7.82 -14.36
CA GLU A 31 -8.25 -8.38 -14.77
C GLU A 31 -8.17 -9.91 -14.54
N ARG A 32 -7.37 -10.59 -15.38
CA ARG A 32 -7.10 -12.03 -15.28
C ARG A 32 -5.65 -12.40 -15.60
N GLY A 33 -5.24 -13.57 -15.15
CA GLY A 33 -3.92 -14.15 -15.43
C GLY A 33 -2.77 -13.17 -15.19
N ARG A 34 -1.90 -13.01 -16.19
CA ARG A 34 -0.76 -12.09 -16.15
C ARG A 34 -1.16 -10.62 -15.96
N GLY A 35 -2.27 -10.19 -16.58
CA GLY A 35 -2.76 -8.81 -16.48
C GLY A 35 -3.06 -8.41 -15.04
N ALA A 36 -3.75 -9.28 -14.31
CA ALA A 36 -4.09 -9.04 -12.90
C ALA A 36 -2.85 -8.84 -12.02
N VAL A 37 -1.80 -9.65 -12.23
CA VAL A 37 -0.56 -9.52 -11.45
C VAL A 37 0.14 -8.19 -11.76
N LEU A 38 0.32 -7.86 -13.04
CA LEU A 38 1.01 -6.63 -13.43
C LEU A 38 0.25 -5.37 -12.99
N VAL A 39 -1.07 -5.34 -13.19
CA VAL A 39 -1.93 -4.22 -12.77
C VAL A 39 -1.97 -4.11 -11.25
N GLY A 40 -2.09 -5.23 -10.52
CA GLY A 40 -2.09 -5.21 -9.06
C GLY A 40 -0.81 -4.64 -8.47
N VAL A 41 0.36 -5.06 -8.96
CA VAL A 41 1.64 -4.52 -8.47
C VAL A 41 1.84 -3.06 -8.90
N ALA A 42 1.38 -2.66 -10.08
CA ALA A 42 1.42 -1.27 -10.51
C ALA A 42 0.58 -0.35 -9.60
N ARG A 43 -0.61 -0.80 -9.17
CA ARG A 43 -1.45 -0.06 -8.22
C ARG A 43 -0.78 0.10 -6.86
N VAL A 44 -0.16 -0.95 -6.35
CA VAL A 44 0.63 -0.90 -5.11
C VAL A 44 1.81 0.08 -5.24
N ASP A 45 2.50 0.06 -6.37
CA ASP A 45 3.64 0.94 -6.64
C ASP A 45 3.24 2.42 -6.71
N ALA A 46 2.06 2.72 -7.27
CA ALA A 46 1.48 4.06 -7.28
C ALA A 46 1.04 4.51 -5.89
N ALA A 47 0.36 3.65 -5.12
CA ALA A 47 -0.06 3.97 -3.76
C ALA A 47 1.13 4.22 -2.83
N LEU A 48 2.22 3.45 -2.99
CA LEU A 48 3.46 3.66 -2.24
C LEU A 48 4.15 4.98 -2.61
N GLU A 49 4.06 5.39 -3.87
CA GLU A 49 4.54 6.70 -4.32
C GLU A 49 3.73 7.84 -3.72
N HIS A 50 2.40 7.75 -3.71
CA HIS A 50 1.54 8.72 -3.04
C HIS A 50 1.87 8.82 -1.54
N LEU A 51 2.11 7.69 -0.86
CA LEU A 51 2.53 7.66 0.54
C LEU A 51 3.83 8.44 0.76
N LEU A 52 4.82 8.26 -0.12
CA LEU A 52 6.09 8.97 -0.03
C LEU A 52 5.93 10.47 -0.35
N GLN A 53 5.12 10.81 -1.35
CA GLN A 53 4.83 12.20 -1.69
C GLN A 53 4.11 12.93 -0.54
N ALA A 54 3.24 12.25 0.21
CA ALA A 54 2.52 12.83 1.34
C ALA A 54 3.43 13.32 2.48
N VAL A 55 4.64 12.76 2.62
CA VAL A 55 5.64 13.21 3.62
C VAL A 55 6.70 14.13 3.03
N MET A 56 6.74 14.30 1.71
CA MET A 56 7.69 15.18 1.06
C MET A 56 7.15 16.60 0.95
N ALA A 57 8.05 17.58 0.88
CA ALA A 57 7.65 18.93 0.49
C ALA A 57 7.07 18.90 -0.94
N PRO A 58 6.09 19.77 -1.27
CA PRO A 58 5.51 19.82 -2.60
C PRO A 58 6.60 19.96 -3.67
N ALA A 59 6.49 19.17 -4.74
CA ALA A 59 7.42 19.26 -5.87
C ALA A 59 7.36 20.65 -6.51
N ALA A 60 8.53 21.21 -6.84
CA ALA A 60 8.62 22.54 -7.45
C ALA A 60 7.98 22.61 -8.86
N ASN A 61 7.91 21.47 -9.56
CA ASN A 61 7.44 21.36 -10.94
C ASN A 61 6.33 20.30 -11.05
N ARG A 62 5.49 20.38 -12.09
CA ARG A 62 4.49 19.34 -12.37
C ARG A 62 5.19 18.01 -12.67
N GLY A 63 4.87 16.97 -11.90
CA GLY A 63 5.23 15.58 -12.20
C GLY A 63 6.43 15.01 -11.44
N ASP A 64 6.85 15.64 -10.32
CA ASP A 64 7.90 15.17 -9.40
C ASP A 64 8.93 14.21 -10.01
N GLY A 65 9.97 14.79 -10.61
CA GLY A 65 11.00 14.05 -11.32
C GLY A 65 11.76 13.01 -10.49
N LEU A 66 11.55 12.94 -9.18
CA LEU A 66 12.16 11.94 -8.31
C LEU A 66 11.65 10.51 -8.58
N PHE A 67 10.40 10.38 -9.04
CA PHE A 67 9.69 9.11 -9.21
C PHE A 67 9.65 8.61 -10.66
N LEU A 68 10.16 9.39 -11.61
CA LEU A 68 10.24 8.93 -13.01
C LEU A 68 11.13 7.68 -13.13
N PRO A 69 10.94 6.85 -14.17
CA PRO A 69 11.85 5.75 -14.47
C PRO A 69 13.31 6.20 -14.50
N ASP A 70 14.22 5.33 -14.03
CA ASP A 70 15.67 5.58 -13.93
C ASP A 70 16.08 6.73 -12.99
N ARG A 71 15.17 7.22 -12.16
CA ARG A 71 15.44 8.20 -11.09
C ARG A 71 15.55 7.52 -9.73
N PRO A 72 16.03 8.22 -8.68
CA PRO A 72 16.32 7.60 -7.39
C PRO A 72 15.14 6.82 -6.77
N LEU A 73 13.90 7.28 -6.97
CA LEU A 73 12.69 6.59 -6.51
C LEU A 73 11.85 6.03 -7.67
N GLY A 74 12.44 5.85 -8.85
CA GLY A 74 11.77 5.31 -10.03
C GLY A 74 11.49 3.81 -9.99
N SER A 75 11.98 3.09 -8.97
CA SER A 75 11.73 1.66 -8.80
C SER A 75 10.96 1.36 -7.52
N LEU A 76 10.04 0.38 -7.60
CA LEU A 76 9.32 -0.14 -6.43
C LEU A 76 10.27 -0.53 -5.28
N GLY A 77 11.43 -1.11 -5.59
CA GLY A 77 12.41 -1.48 -4.57
C GLY A 77 12.98 -0.28 -3.80
N ALA A 78 13.31 0.81 -4.52
CA ALA A 78 13.79 2.04 -3.89
C ALA A 78 12.71 2.71 -3.03
N LYS A 79 11.46 2.74 -3.53
CA LYS A 79 10.31 3.25 -2.78
C LYS A 79 10.07 2.47 -1.49
N VAL A 80 10.09 1.13 -1.55
CA VAL A 80 9.94 0.25 -0.36
C VAL A 80 11.04 0.51 0.67
N ALA A 81 12.30 0.57 0.22
CA ALA A 81 13.43 0.82 1.11
C ALA A 81 13.32 2.18 1.81
N LEU A 82 12.95 3.24 1.08
CA LEU A 82 12.75 4.56 1.66
C LEU A 82 11.57 4.58 2.64
N ALA A 83 10.42 4.03 2.25
CA ALA A 83 9.23 3.99 3.12
C ALA A 83 9.52 3.26 4.44
N ARG A 84 10.27 2.14 4.40
CA ARG A 84 10.68 1.42 5.60
C ARG A 84 11.61 2.26 6.47
N ARG A 85 12.60 2.93 5.87
CA ARG A 85 13.58 3.78 6.59
C ARG A 85 12.93 4.99 7.24
N LEU A 86 11.86 5.51 6.66
CA LEU A 86 11.04 6.59 7.22
C LEU A 86 10.04 6.10 8.28
N GLY A 87 9.91 4.78 8.48
CA GLY A 87 8.96 4.21 9.43
C GLY A 87 7.49 4.25 8.98
N LEU A 88 7.24 4.48 7.68
CA LEU A 88 5.88 4.56 7.12
C LEU A 88 5.25 3.19 6.91
N ILE A 89 6.08 2.15 6.79
CA ILE A 89 5.66 0.75 6.70
C ILE A 89 6.47 -0.08 7.69
N ASP A 90 5.89 -1.18 8.17
CA ASP A 90 6.54 -2.13 9.05
C ASP A 90 7.23 -3.28 8.27
N ALA A 91 7.86 -4.21 9.00
CA ALA A 91 8.57 -5.33 8.40
C ALA A 91 7.65 -6.32 7.65
N PRO A 92 6.47 -6.71 8.18
CA PRO A 92 5.47 -7.46 7.43
C PRO A 92 5.12 -6.85 6.07
N VAL A 93 4.80 -5.56 6.03
CA VAL A 93 4.45 -4.86 4.79
C VAL A 93 5.65 -4.79 3.83
N GLU A 94 6.85 -4.49 4.32
CA GLU A 94 8.08 -4.51 3.51
C GLU A 94 8.32 -5.88 2.83
N ARG A 95 8.13 -6.98 3.57
CA ARG A 95 8.24 -8.34 3.03
C ARG A 95 7.20 -8.59 1.94
N ALA A 96 5.95 -8.20 2.17
CA ALA A 96 4.87 -8.34 1.20
C ALA A 96 5.18 -7.58 -0.10
N LEU A 97 5.56 -6.31 -0.01
CA LEU A 97 5.91 -5.49 -1.18
C LEU A 97 7.12 -6.05 -1.94
N SER A 98 8.13 -6.55 -1.21
CA SER A 98 9.29 -7.21 -1.80
C SER A 98 8.93 -8.52 -2.51
N ALA A 99 7.99 -9.30 -1.98
CA ALA A 99 7.48 -10.51 -2.63
C ALA A 99 6.69 -10.17 -3.90
N LEU A 100 5.83 -9.15 -3.86
CA LEU A 100 5.07 -8.67 -5.02
C LEU A 100 5.99 -8.17 -6.14
N ARG A 101 7.08 -7.47 -5.81
CA ARG A 101 8.11 -7.08 -6.79
C ARG A 101 8.72 -8.31 -7.49
N LYS A 102 9.08 -9.35 -6.73
CA LYS A 102 9.64 -10.60 -7.28
C LYS A 102 8.61 -11.32 -8.15
N LEU A 103 7.36 -11.36 -7.69
CA LEU A 103 6.23 -11.94 -8.43
C LEU A 103 6.01 -11.24 -9.77
N ARG A 104 5.90 -9.90 -9.77
CA ARG A 104 5.77 -9.10 -11.00
C ARG A 104 6.90 -9.39 -11.97
N ASN A 105 8.14 -9.45 -11.50
CA ASN A 105 9.28 -9.72 -12.37
C ASN A 105 9.21 -11.13 -12.98
N ALA A 106 8.77 -12.14 -12.23
CA ALA A 106 8.57 -13.48 -12.77
C ALA A 106 7.50 -13.49 -13.88
N PHE A 107 6.35 -12.85 -13.65
CA PHE A 107 5.28 -12.72 -14.65
C PHE A 107 5.64 -11.83 -15.84
N ALA A 108 6.53 -10.86 -15.67
CA ALA A 108 6.98 -9.99 -16.74
C ALA A 108 7.95 -10.71 -17.68
N HIS A 109 8.83 -11.57 -17.14
CA HIS A 109 9.88 -12.28 -17.87
C HIS A 109 9.50 -13.71 -18.29
N SER A 110 8.38 -14.26 -17.81
CA SER A 110 7.87 -15.56 -18.27
C SER A 110 7.31 -15.45 -19.70
N ALA A 111 7.95 -16.14 -20.64
CA ALA A 111 7.46 -16.27 -22.02
C ALA A 111 6.26 -17.23 -22.12
N GLU A 112 6.08 -18.11 -21.13
CA GLU A 112 4.92 -19.02 -20.98
C GLU A 112 3.96 -18.56 -19.87
N SER A 113 2.79 -19.19 -19.82
CA SER A 113 1.64 -18.94 -18.95
C SER A 113 1.95 -19.13 -17.44
N ALA A 114 2.64 -18.17 -16.83
CA ALA A 114 2.82 -18.12 -15.37
C ALA A 114 1.48 -18.03 -14.63
N SER A 115 1.35 -18.77 -13.53
CA SER A 115 0.12 -18.87 -12.74
C SER A 115 0.36 -18.58 -11.26
N LEU A 116 -0.57 -17.88 -10.62
CA LEU A 116 -0.52 -17.65 -9.17
C LEU A 116 -0.58 -18.98 -8.38
N ALA A 117 -1.13 -20.03 -8.99
CA ALA A 117 -1.19 -21.37 -8.41
C ALA A 117 0.15 -22.12 -8.47
N ASP A 118 1.13 -21.66 -9.26
CA ASP A 118 2.42 -22.33 -9.38
C ASP A 118 3.11 -22.41 -8.00
N PRO A 119 3.68 -23.56 -7.61
CA PRO A 119 4.29 -23.75 -6.29
C PRO A 119 5.34 -22.68 -5.93
N ALA A 120 6.10 -22.20 -6.92
CA ALA A 120 7.10 -21.16 -6.72
C ALA A 120 6.51 -19.79 -6.35
N HIS A 121 5.26 -19.52 -6.76
CA HIS A 121 4.54 -18.28 -6.50
C HIS A 121 3.68 -18.39 -5.24
N SER A 122 2.91 -19.47 -5.12
CA SER A 122 2.05 -19.72 -3.96
C SER A 122 2.85 -19.89 -2.66
N ALA A 123 3.95 -20.66 -2.65
CA ALA A 123 4.78 -20.83 -1.46
C ALA A 123 5.41 -19.51 -0.99
N ARG A 124 5.77 -18.62 -1.91
CA ARG A 124 6.31 -17.28 -1.60
C ARG A 124 5.27 -16.39 -0.91
N LEU A 125 3.99 -16.54 -1.27
CA LEU A 125 2.91 -15.68 -0.77
C LEU A 125 2.17 -16.31 0.42
N ALA A 126 2.41 -17.59 0.73
CA ALA A 126 1.67 -18.32 1.77
C ALA A 126 1.68 -17.60 3.13
N GLU A 127 2.86 -17.23 3.63
CA GLU A 127 2.99 -16.50 4.91
C GLU A 127 2.32 -15.12 4.85
N ILE A 128 2.49 -14.41 3.73
CA ILE A 128 1.88 -13.09 3.52
C ILE A 128 0.36 -13.18 3.51
N TYR A 129 -0.21 -14.22 2.88
CA TYR A 129 -1.65 -14.43 2.89
C TYR A 129 -2.17 -14.87 4.26
N ALA A 130 -1.39 -15.61 5.04
CA ALA A 130 -1.75 -15.94 6.41
C ALA A 130 -1.86 -14.68 7.27
N GLU A 131 -0.88 -13.77 7.16
CA GLU A 131 -0.90 -12.47 7.83
C GLU A 131 -2.04 -11.58 7.31
N ALA A 132 -2.24 -11.48 6.00
CA ALA A 132 -3.28 -10.64 5.41
C ALA A 132 -4.70 -11.09 5.82
N ARG A 133 -4.93 -12.38 6.05
CA ARG A 133 -6.23 -12.92 6.50
C ARG A 133 -6.64 -12.49 7.89
N THR A 134 -5.69 -12.06 8.73
CA THR A 134 -6.04 -11.51 10.05
C THR A 134 -6.54 -10.06 9.95
N ASN A 135 -6.49 -9.45 8.76
CA ASN A 135 -6.98 -8.10 8.54
C ASN A 135 -8.52 -8.04 8.58
N PRO A 136 -9.12 -7.08 9.30
CA PRO A 136 -10.57 -6.97 9.42
C PRO A 136 -11.30 -6.68 8.11
N LEU A 137 -10.61 -6.18 7.07
CA LEU A 137 -11.18 -5.98 5.74
C LEU A 137 -11.24 -7.27 4.91
N TRP A 138 -10.51 -8.32 5.28
CA TRP A 138 -10.42 -9.54 4.47
C TRP A 138 -11.80 -10.19 4.25
N ALA A 139 -12.48 -10.58 5.34
CA ALA A 139 -13.76 -11.29 5.26
C ALA A 139 -14.89 -10.47 4.60
N PRO A 140 -15.05 -9.16 4.89
CA PRO A 140 -16.01 -8.31 4.17
C PRO A 140 -15.72 -8.25 2.66
N LEU A 141 -14.46 -8.06 2.27
CA LEU A 141 -14.09 -8.00 0.85
C LEU A 141 -14.27 -9.35 0.16
N GLU A 142 -13.91 -10.45 0.81
CA GLU A 142 -14.12 -11.80 0.29
C GLU A 142 -15.59 -12.06 0.01
N THR A 143 -16.48 -11.65 0.92
CA THR A 143 -17.94 -11.71 0.73
C THR A 143 -18.38 -10.91 -0.49
N VAL A 144 -17.85 -9.69 -0.66
CA VAL A 144 -18.16 -8.84 -1.82
C VAL A 144 -17.73 -9.50 -3.13
N LEU A 145 -16.53 -10.10 -3.17
CA LEU A 145 -16.02 -10.79 -4.35
C LEU A 145 -16.85 -12.04 -4.68
N ALA A 146 -17.23 -12.82 -3.66
CA ALA A 146 -18.05 -14.01 -3.82
C ALA A 146 -19.47 -13.72 -4.31
N ALA A 147 -20.01 -12.54 -3.99
CA ALA A 147 -21.33 -12.10 -4.43
C ALA A 147 -21.35 -11.59 -5.88
N GLN A 148 -20.20 -11.44 -6.55
CA GLN A 148 -20.18 -10.99 -7.94
C GLN A 148 -20.66 -12.10 -8.88
N PRO A 149 -21.43 -11.75 -9.93
CA PRO A 149 -21.84 -12.73 -10.94
C PRO A 149 -20.62 -13.35 -11.62
N PRO A 150 -20.72 -14.59 -12.12
CA PRO A 150 -19.67 -15.19 -12.92
C PRO A 150 -19.29 -14.25 -14.07
N SER A 151 -18.00 -13.97 -14.23
CA SER A 151 -17.55 -13.17 -15.37
C SER A 151 -17.54 -14.02 -16.63
N ALA A 152 -17.40 -13.37 -17.78
CA ALA A 152 -17.22 -14.07 -19.07
C ALA A 152 -16.04 -15.06 -19.09
N HIS A 153 -15.14 -14.97 -18.10
CA HIS A 153 -13.93 -15.76 -17.98
C HIS A 153 -14.06 -16.93 -16.99
N GLY A 154 -15.28 -17.26 -16.55
CA GLY A 154 -15.54 -18.35 -15.61
C GLY A 154 -15.44 -17.94 -14.13
N PRO A 155 -15.47 -18.93 -13.21
CA PRO A 155 -15.39 -18.66 -11.77
C PRO A 155 -14.04 -18.05 -11.38
N LEU A 156 -14.04 -17.24 -10.33
CA LEU A 156 -12.82 -16.66 -9.80
C LEU A 156 -11.95 -17.74 -9.13
N GLU A 157 -10.75 -17.95 -9.65
CA GLU A 157 -9.78 -18.88 -9.07
C GLU A 157 -9.37 -18.45 -7.65
N PRO A 158 -9.22 -19.39 -6.69
CA PRO A 158 -8.87 -19.06 -5.30
C PRO A 158 -7.56 -18.28 -5.17
N ALA A 159 -6.53 -18.64 -5.93
CA ALA A 159 -5.23 -17.96 -5.90
C ALA A 159 -5.34 -16.51 -6.39
N LEU A 160 -6.15 -16.26 -7.43
CA LEU A 160 -6.42 -14.91 -7.92
C LEU A 160 -7.25 -14.12 -6.91
N ARG A 161 -8.26 -14.72 -6.27
CA ARG A 161 -9.04 -14.08 -5.21
C ARG A 161 -8.13 -13.61 -4.05
N ASP A 162 -7.30 -14.49 -3.53
CA ASP A 162 -6.38 -14.17 -2.42
C ASP A 162 -5.40 -13.05 -2.82
N TYR A 163 -4.90 -13.09 -4.06
CA TYR A 163 -4.07 -12.03 -4.62
C TYR A 163 -4.81 -10.68 -4.70
N ILE A 164 -6.04 -10.64 -5.22
CA ILE A 164 -6.85 -9.43 -5.30
C ILE A 164 -7.06 -8.84 -3.91
N LEU A 165 -7.43 -9.67 -2.92
CA LEU A 165 -7.64 -9.24 -1.54
C LEU A 165 -6.38 -8.64 -0.92
N LEU A 166 -5.22 -9.29 -1.12
CA LEU A 166 -3.93 -8.76 -0.65
C LEU A 166 -3.61 -7.39 -1.28
N ILE A 167 -3.71 -7.27 -2.61
CA ILE A 167 -3.46 -6.01 -3.33
C ILE A 167 -4.39 -4.91 -2.82
N THR A 168 -5.67 -5.22 -2.71
CA THR A 168 -6.68 -4.27 -2.26
C THR A 168 -6.38 -3.74 -0.85
N ILE A 169 -6.07 -4.63 0.09
CA ILE A 169 -5.77 -4.24 1.48
C ILE A 169 -4.52 -3.35 1.53
N LEU A 170 -3.46 -3.73 0.80
CA LEU A 170 -2.23 -2.94 0.74
C LEU A 170 -2.49 -1.55 0.16
N VAL A 171 -3.16 -1.45 -0.99
CA VAL A 171 -3.46 -0.15 -1.62
C VAL A 171 -4.33 0.71 -0.71
N ALA A 172 -5.40 0.15 -0.14
CA ALA A 172 -6.30 0.90 0.73
C ALA A 172 -5.59 1.47 1.96
N PHE A 173 -4.70 0.71 2.58
CA PHE A 173 -3.97 1.17 3.76
C PHE A 173 -2.82 2.12 3.42
N LEU A 174 -2.12 1.94 2.29
CA LEU A 174 -1.13 2.89 1.82
C LEU A 174 -1.77 4.26 1.57
N GLU A 175 -2.90 4.30 0.87
CA GLU A 175 -3.65 5.53 0.57
C GLU A 175 -4.25 6.17 1.84
N ALA A 176 -4.88 5.38 2.71
CA ALA A 176 -5.43 5.89 3.96
C ALA A 176 -4.33 6.48 4.86
N THR A 177 -3.15 5.85 4.88
CA THR A 177 -1.98 6.37 5.61
C THR A 177 -1.49 7.67 4.96
N ALA A 178 -1.39 7.73 3.63
CA ALA A 178 -1.00 8.94 2.90
C ALA A 178 -1.92 10.13 3.22
N GLN A 179 -3.23 9.91 3.31
CA GLN A 179 -4.22 10.95 3.63
C GLN A 179 -4.10 11.52 5.05
N GLN A 180 -3.50 10.76 5.98
CA GLN A 180 -3.31 11.18 7.37
C GLN A 180 -1.94 11.84 7.60
N LEU A 181 -1.03 11.75 6.64
CA LEU A 181 0.31 12.31 6.74
C LEU A 181 0.34 13.78 6.34
N GLN A 182 1.35 14.48 6.85
CA GLN A 182 1.70 15.83 6.44
C GLN A 182 3.16 15.87 6.02
N PRO A 183 3.56 16.81 5.13
CA PRO A 183 4.94 17.01 4.75
C PRO A 183 5.87 17.16 5.96
N PHE A 184 6.97 16.42 5.95
CA PHE A 184 7.97 16.46 7.02
C PHE A 184 8.53 17.88 7.19
N GLN A 185 8.46 18.39 8.43
CA GLN A 185 9.04 19.68 8.81
C GLN A 185 10.30 19.43 9.66
N PRO A 186 11.51 19.48 9.09
CA PRO A 186 12.72 19.32 9.87
C PRO A 186 12.85 20.46 10.88
N PRO A 187 13.20 20.17 12.15
CA PRO A 187 13.33 21.20 13.19
C PRO A 187 14.53 22.13 12.95
N VAL A 188 15.45 21.70 12.09
CA VAL A 188 16.66 22.42 11.74
C VAL A 188 16.87 22.35 10.24
N VAL A 189 17.18 23.48 9.61
CA VAL A 189 17.50 23.58 8.18
C VAL A 189 18.85 24.28 8.01
N MET A 190 19.59 23.92 6.96
CA MET A 190 20.80 24.68 6.59
C MET A 190 20.44 25.80 5.62
N GLY A 191 21.09 26.95 5.79
CA GLY A 191 21.14 28.03 4.79
C GLY A 191 22.58 28.50 4.61
N PHE A 192 22.83 29.33 3.60
CA PHE A 192 24.18 29.87 3.33
C PHE A 192 24.74 30.70 4.49
N SER A 193 23.87 31.31 5.30
CA SER A 193 24.26 32.11 6.46
C SER A 193 24.43 31.30 7.75
N GLY A 194 24.14 29.99 7.74
CA GLY A 194 24.29 29.11 8.91
C GLY A 194 23.16 28.09 9.08
N VAL A 195 23.15 27.46 10.25
CA VAL A 195 22.15 26.44 10.63
C VAL A 195 21.00 27.12 11.37
N LEU A 196 19.78 27.02 10.83
CA LEU A 196 18.59 27.68 11.34
C LEU A 196 17.69 26.66 12.03
N ARG A 197 17.34 26.92 13.29
CA ARG A 197 16.29 26.17 13.98
C ARG A 197 14.94 26.78 13.62
N LYS A 198 14.00 25.97 13.14
CA LYS A 198 12.61 26.40 12.96
C LYS A 198 11.92 26.34 14.32
N GLU A 199 11.24 27.42 14.71
CA GLU A 199 10.34 27.36 15.85
C GLU A 199 9.19 26.40 15.51
N PRO A 200 8.76 25.52 16.44
CA PRO A 200 7.56 24.74 16.24
C PRO A 200 6.43 25.72 15.95
N ALA A 201 5.62 25.47 14.92
CA ALA A 201 4.49 26.33 14.56
C ALA A 201 3.59 26.51 15.79
N GLY A 202 3.77 27.63 16.49
CA GLY A 202 3.01 27.97 17.68
C GLY A 202 1.57 28.16 17.26
N ASN A 203 0.65 27.50 17.97
CA ASN A 203 -0.77 27.79 17.89
C ASN A 203 -0.92 29.28 18.25
N GLY A 204 -1.10 30.13 17.23
CA GLY A 204 -1.14 31.57 17.39
C GLY A 204 -2.22 31.98 18.41
N PRO A 205 -2.05 33.11 19.11
CA PRO A 205 -3.01 33.53 20.11
C PRO A 205 -4.38 33.71 19.46
N ARG A 206 -5.40 33.02 19.99
CA ARG A 206 -6.81 33.30 19.68
C ARG A 206 -7.07 34.75 20.10
N SER A 207 -7.01 35.68 19.15
CA SER A 207 -7.47 37.04 19.36
C SER A 207 -9.00 37.02 19.42
N HIS A 208 -9.54 36.91 20.63
CA HIS A 208 -10.90 37.37 20.91
C HIS A 208 -10.82 38.88 21.12
N GLY A 209 -11.28 39.62 20.11
CA GLY A 209 -11.75 41.00 20.21
C GLY A 209 -13.20 41.03 19.76
#